data_AF-A0A370JZ88-F1
#
_entry.id   AF-A0A370JZ88-F1
#
_cell.length_a   1.000
_cell.length_b   1.000
_cell.length_c   1.000
_cell.angle_alpha   90.00
_cell.angle_beta   90.00
_cell.angle_gamma   90.00
#
_symmetry.space_group_name_H-M   'P 1'
#
loop_
_entity.id
_entity.type
_entity.pdbx_description
1 polymer ?
#
loop_
_entity_poly.entity_id
_entity_poly.type
_entity_poly.pdbx_seq_one_letter_code
_entity_poly.pdbx_strand_id
1 'polypeptide(L)'
;MRLGRTEEIRLSLEALLENHPDRVVPFLEGLLRSCKNYEDAVRVAREGFAVLPPAFLEAHPRASVLYAQALNQARMHSELLELTRTPHPALSPPERAQFMLYRSWALLQVQRYEEALGLLEEIRGDLEPSHLGLWLRYRASALARLNRPGWQQGFEAARAHLQGASLGRCLIEWAYHLHQEGHLAQARSLWAEALAYLEADPYYQAWAHHSLGITVLHSRPEEAEHHLLQAVELSRRKEAAAFRARALCGLAATRRVMGEWERALHSYRAAAKAASEADDRREAHWGMGFTLRLMKRPSEALAQFWQAHAAEPADYLYVDIALAHLMLGDLESAEVALGQARQIDRKSAMKALLARAELARQKGQPKTLAALLGEIDWQQPWIREEKPCLEALFTLAEQQGYLEPQEPRKEALVVEVQASGVLQVRVNGREVPLSPTSRAAEILVLLLEHGGESTLDALMDHLFPEETDRQKARRAIWPHLGRLREALGWAQSVEARGGTYRLDPRAQWIYDLHDPQVRRRGKFLEGIFSNWVQERREELLCELE
;
A
#
# COMPACT_ATOMS: atom_id res chain seq x y z
N MET A 1 -27.37 6.93 -20.49
CA MET A 1 -27.47 5.45 -20.39
C MET A 1 -26.49 4.99 -19.33
N ARG A 2 -26.92 4.18 -18.35
CA ARG A 2 -25.97 3.34 -17.61
C ARG A 2 -25.45 2.31 -18.62
N LEU A 3 -24.14 2.05 -18.66
CA LEU A 3 -23.60 0.96 -19.46
C LEU A 3 -24.33 -0.33 -19.08
N GLY A 4 -24.86 -1.02 -20.11
CA GLY A 4 -25.61 -2.25 -19.96
C GLY A 4 -24.78 -3.39 -19.37
N ARG A 5 -25.45 -4.50 -19.03
CA ARG A 5 -24.74 -5.73 -18.59
C ARG A 5 -23.83 -6.24 -19.72
N THR A 6 -22.77 -6.98 -19.38
CA THR A 6 -21.80 -7.61 -20.30
C THR A 6 -22.44 -8.25 -21.54
N GLU A 7 -23.51 -9.02 -21.36
CA GLU A 7 -24.22 -9.67 -22.48
C GLU A 7 -24.87 -8.66 -23.44
N GLU A 8 -25.29 -7.49 -22.96
CA GLU A 8 -25.98 -6.48 -23.77
C GLU A 8 -25.05 -5.78 -24.75
N ILE A 9 -23.78 -5.53 -24.38
CA ILE A 9 -22.79 -4.91 -25.29
C ILE A 9 -22.46 -5.88 -26.44
N ARG A 10 -22.17 -7.14 -26.09
CA ARG A 10 -21.82 -8.18 -27.07
C ARG A 10 -22.96 -8.42 -28.06
N LEU A 11 -24.17 -8.68 -27.55
CA LEU A 11 -25.34 -8.94 -28.39
C LEU A 11 -25.71 -7.74 -29.27
N SER A 12 -25.58 -6.51 -28.74
CA SER A 12 -25.82 -5.30 -29.55
C SER A 12 -24.83 -5.17 -30.70
N LEU A 13 -23.54 -5.46 -30.46
CA LEU A 13 -22.52 -5.39 -31.51
C LEU A 13 -22.66 -6.50 -32.54
N GLU A 14 -22.98 -7.72 -32.13
CA GLU A 14 -23.28 -8.84 -33.03
C GLU A 14 -24.46 -8.48 -33.95
N ALA A 15 -25.55 -7.97 -33.37
CA ALA A 15 -26.72 -7.55 -34.14
C ALA A 15 -26.43 -6.38 -35.10
N LEU A 16 -25.61 -5.41 -34.68
CA LEU A 16 -25.19 -4.29 -35.55
C LEU A 16 -24.27 -4.76 -36.67
N LEU A 17 -23.33 -5.67 -36.41
CA LEU A 17 -22.46 -6.22 -37.45
C LEU A 17 -23.25 -6.94 -38.54
N GLU A 18 -24.29 -7.67 -38.17
CA GLU A 18 -25.13 -8.42 -39.10
C GLU A 18 -26.06 -7.50 -39.91
N ASN A 19 -26.70 -6.53 -39.25
CA ASN A 19 -27.81 -5.78 -39.85
C ASN A 19 -27.45 -4.35 -40.28
N HIS A 20 -26.52 -3.69 -39.59
CA HIS A 20 -26.20 -2.27 -39.74
C HIS A 20 -24.71 -1.97 -39.46
N PRO A 21 -23.76 -2.53 -40.26
CA PRO A 21 -22.33 -2.42 -39.98
C PRO A 21 -21.81 -0.97 -39.95
N ASP A 22 -22.47 -0.05 -40.66
CA ASP A 22 -22.20 1.39 -40.66
C ASP A 22 -22.42 2.06 -39.28
N ARG A 23 -23.25 1.46 -38.43
CA ARG A 23 -23.58 1.96 -37.09
C ARG A 23 -22.64 1.48 -35.99
N VAL A 24 -21.77 0.51 -36.28
CA VAL A 24 -20.86 -0.08 -35.30
C VAL A 24 -19.87 0.95 -34.76
N VAL A 25 -19.22 1.73 -35.65
CA VAL A 25 -18.25 2.75 -35.21
C VAL A 25 -18.89 3.84 -34.34
N PRO A 26 -20.01 4.49 -34.74
CA PRO A 26 -20.72 5.43 -33.87
C PRO A 26 -21.15 4.84 -32.52
N PHE A 27 -21.56 3.57 -32.50
CA PHE A 27 -21.93 2.88 -31.27
C PHE A 27 -20.73 2.70 -30.33
N LEU A 28 -19.58 2.26 -30.84
CA LEU A 28 -18.34 2.14 -30.07
C LEU A 28 -17.87 3.49 -29.52
N GLU A 29 -17.98 4.57 -30.30
CA GLU A 29 -17.69 5.93 -29.83
C GLU A 29 -18.63 6.37 -28.70
N GLY A 30 -19.90 6.00 -28.78
CA GLY A 30 -20.89 6.24 -27.72
C GLY A 30 -20.54 5.47 -26.44
N LEU A 31 -20.18 4.19 -26.58
CA LEU A 31 -19.76 3.34 -25.45
C LEU A 31 -18.54 3.92 -24.75
N LEU A 32 -17.48 4.26 -25.50
CA LEU A 32 -16.25 4.84 -24.92
C LEU A 32 -16.49 6.18 -24.23
N ARG A 33 -17.39 7.01 -24.75
CA ARG A 33 -17.80 8.27 -24.07
C ARG A 33 -18.57 8.01 -22.77
N SER A 34 -19.23 6.87 -22.66
CA SER A 34 -19.99 6.49 -21.46
C SER A 34 -19.17 5.75 -20.40
N CYS A 35 -17.94 5.32 -20.72
CA CYS A 35 -17.03 4.68 -19.77
C CYS A 35 -16.70 5.65 -18.64
N LYS A 36 -17.03 5.25 -17.40
CA LYS A 36 -16.77 6.07 -16.20
C LYS A 36 -15.58 5.59 -15.41
N ASN A 37 -15.22 4.32 -15.54
CA ASN A 37 -14.16 3.70 -14.76
C ASN A 37 -13.36 2.70 -15.60
N TYR A 38 -12.35 2.12 -14.96
CA TYR A 38 -11.48 1.11 -15.56
C TYR A 38 -12.23 -0.16 -16.00
N GLU A 39 -13.20 -0.64 -15.21
CA GLU A 39 -13.95 -1.85 -15.55
C GLU A 39 -14.80 -1.68 -16.80
N ASP A 40 -15.42 -0.51 -16.97
CA ASP A 40 -16.14 -0.17 -18.19
C ASP A 40 -15.22 -0.26 -19.42
N ALA A 41 -14.01 0.27 -19.31
CA ALA A 41 -13.02 0.22 -20.38
C ALA A 41 -12.54 -1.21 -20.68
N VAL A 42 -12.24 -2.01 -19.64
CA VAL A 42 -11.88 -3.43 -19.79
C VAL A 42 -12.99 -4.19 -20.48
N ARG A 43 -14.24 -3.95 -20.09
CA ARG A 43 -15.42 -4.59 -20.68
C ARG A 43 -15.53 -4.23 -22.17
N VAL A 44 -15.46 -2.94 -22.51
CA VAL A 44 -15.50 -2.50 -23.91
C VAL A 44 -14.34 -3.12 -24.71
N ALA A 45 -13.13 -3.16 -24.17
CA ALA A 45 -11.96 -3.74 -24.84
C ALA A 45 -12.08 -5.26 -25.03
N ARG A 46 -12.42 -6.02 -23.98
CA ARG A 46 -12.42 -7.49 -24.00
C ARG A 46 -13.70 -8.10 -24.56
N GLU A 47 -14.83 -7.42 -24.45
CA GLU A 47 -16.13 -7.96 -24.87
C GLU A 47 -16.68 -7.23 -26.10
N GLY A 48 -16.44 -5.92 -26.21
CA GLY A 48 -16.88 -5.15 -27.37
C GLY A 48 -15.99 -5.41 -28.58
N PHE A 49 -14.69 -5.12 -28.45
CA PHE A 49 -13.75 -5.26 -29.57
C PHE A 49 -13.40 -6.70 -29.92
N ALA A 50 -13.55 -7.67 -28.99
CA ALA A 50 -13.28 -9.08 -29.28
C ALA A 50 -14.26 -9.73 -30.27
N VAL A 51 -15.46 -9.15 -30.42
CA VAL A 51 -16.49 -9.61 -31.39
C VAL A 51 -16.18 -9.13 -32.80
N LEU A 52 -15.43 -8.04 -32.94
CA LEU A 52 -15.15 -7.44 -34.25
C LEU A 52 -14.18 -8.35 -35.03
N PRO A 53 -14.57 -8.84 -36.23
CA PRO A 53 -13.66 -9.62 -37.06
C PRO A 53 -12.43 -8.79 -37.46
N PRO A 54 -11.24 -9.40 -37.61
CA PRO A 54 -10.05 -8.69 -38.10
C PRO A 54 -10.30 -7.93 -39.41
N ALA A 55 -11.03 -8.54 -40.35
CA ALA A 55 -11.43 -7.91 -41.60
C ALA A 55 -12.28 -6.64 -41.42
N PHE A 56 -13.06 -6.55 -40.33
CA PHE A 56 -13.83 -5.34 -40.01
C PHE A 56 -12.91 -4.21 -39.57
N LEU A 57 -11.91 -4.49 -38.72
CA LEU A 57 -10.92 -3.51 -38.27
C LEU A 57 -10.04 -3.00 -39.41
N GLU A 58 -9.72 -3.87 -40.38
CA GLU A 58 -9.04 -3.49 -41.63
C GLU A 58 -9.92 -2.59 -42.50
N ALA A 59 -11.20 -2.94 -42.68
CA ALA A 59 -12.12 -2.13 -43.47
C ALA A 59 -12.48 -0.78 -42.82
N HIS A 60 -12.37 -0.66 -41.50
CA HIS A 60 -12.77 0.52 -40.73
C HIS A 60 -11.61 1.05 -39.87
N PRO A 61 -10.70 1.88 -40.44
CA PRO A 61 -9.49 2.35 -39.73
C PRO A 61 -9.80 3.06 -38.41
N ARG A 62 -10.91 3.83 -38.35
CA ARG A 62 -11.38 4.50 -37.14
C ARG A 62 -11.68 3.53 -36.00
N ALA A 63 -12.19 2.33 -36.29
CA ALA A 63 -12.44 1.31 -35.28
C ALA A 63 -11.15 0.88 -34.57
N SER A 64 -10.03 0.80 -35.30
CA SER A 64 -8.71 0.49 -34.72
C SER A 64 -8.24 1.58 -33.74
N VAL A 65 -8.52 2.86 -34.04
CA VAL A 65 -8.21 3.98 -33.13
C VAL A 65 -9.03 3.90 -31.83
N LEU A 66 -10.32 3.59 -31.95
CA LEU A 66 -11.19 3.40 -30.79
C LEU A 66 -10.78 2.18 -29.97
N TYR A 67 -10.29 1.12 -30.62
CA TYR A 67 -9.77 -0.04 -29.92
C TYR A 67 -8.52 0.32 -29.11
N ALA A 68 -7.58 1.05 -29.71
CA ALA A 68 -6.40 1.55 -29.01
C ALA A 68 -6.77 2.44 -27.81
N GLN A 69 -7.78 3.29 -27.96
CA GLN A 69 -8.32 4.08 -26.84
C GLN A 69 -8.89 3.20 -25.73
N ALA A 70 -9.67 2.17 -26.08
CA ALA A 70 -10.23 1.23 -25.12
C ALA A 70 -9.12 0.51 -24.33
N LEU A 71 -8.11 0.00 -25.04
CA LEU A 71 -6.96 -0.68 -24.43
C LEU A 71 -6.14 0.26 -23.54
N ASN A 72 -5.96 1.53 -23.94
CA ASN A 72 -5.29 2.54 -23.11
C ASN A 72 -6.06 2.80 -21.81
N GLN A 73 -7.38 3.01 -21.88
CA GLN A 73 -8.24 3.22 -20.70
C GLN A 73 -8.32 1.97 -19.81
N ALA A 74 -8.30 0.78 -20.43
CA ALA A 74 -8.24 -0.53 -19.80
C ALA A 74 -6.83 -0.93 -19.34
N ARG A 75 -5.83 -0.06 -19.52
CA ARG A 75 -4.42 -0.26 -19.13
C ARG A 75 -3.76 -1.53 -19.70
N MET A 76 -4.23 -2.01 -20.84
CA MET A 76 -3.74 -3.21 -21.52
C MET A 76 -2.57 -2.87 -22.45
N HIS A 77 -1.41 -2.53 -21.87
CA HIS A 77 -0.28 -2.00 -22.63
C HIS A 77 0.34 -3.00 -23.63
N SER A 78 0.34 -4.31 -23.32
CA SER A 78 0.92 -5.32 -24.21
C SER A 78 0.08 -5.49 -25.47
N GLU A 79 -1.23 -5.63 -25.31
CA GLU A 79 -2.20 -5.71 -26.41
C GLU A 79 -2.21 -4.41 -27.23
N LEU A 80 -2.05 -3.26 -26.57
CA LEU A 80 -1.94 -1.97 -27.24
C LEU A 80 -0.66 -1.86 -28.08
N LEU A 81 0.48 -2.37 -27.60
CA LEU A 81 1.74 -2.38 -28.37
C LEU A 81 1.65 -3.29 -29.60
N GLU A 82 0.96 -4.43 -29.49
CA GLU A 82 0.72 -5.34 -30.61
C GLU A 82 -0.23 -4.72 -31.64
N LEU A 83 -1.37 -4.18 -31.19
CA LEU A 83 -2.33 -3.50 -32.07
C LEU A 83 -1.68 -2.33 -32.83
N THR A 84 -0.81 -1.57 -32.15
CA THR A 84 -0.18 -0.36 -32.72
C THR A 84 1.14 -0.63 -33.43
N ARG A 85 1.54 -1.89 -33.62
CA ARG A 85 2.81 -2.26 -34.26
C ARG A 85 2.88 -1.76 -35.70
N THR A 86 1.77 -1.88 -36.43
CA THR A 86 1.65 -1.48 -37.83
C THR A 86 0.37 -0.66 -38.01
N PRO A 87 0.48 0.69 -38.02
CA PRO A 87 -0.67 1.55 -38.21
C PRO A 87 -1.34 1.30 -39.56
N HIS A 88 -2.68 1.27 -39.57
CA HIS A 88 -3.43 1.07 -40.81
C HIS A 88 -3.10 2.18 -41.83
N PRO A 89 -2.82 1.86 -43.10
CA PRO A 89 -2.34 2.85 -44.08
C PRO A 89 -3.37 3.95 -44.35
N ALA A 90 -4.66 3.62 -44.30
CA ALA A 90 -5.75 4.58 -44.55
C ALA A 90 -6.10 5.51 -43.37
N LEU A 91 -5.37 5.47 -42.24
CA LEU A 91 -5.56 6.45 -41.17
C LEU A 91 -5.16 7.84 -41.64
N SER A 92 -6.03 8.82 -41.41
CA SER A 92 -5.69 10.24 -41.58
C SER A 92 -4.54 10.65 -40.64
N PRO A 93 -3.79 11.72 -40.93
CA PRO A 93 -2.71 12.18 -40.06
C PRO A 93 -3.14 12.36 -38.59
N PRO A 94 -4.30 13.00 -38.28
CA PRO A 94 -4.73 13.15 -36.89
C PRO A 94 -5.11 11.85 -36.20
N GLU A 95 -5.74 10.92 -36.92
CA GLU A 95 -6.07 9.59 -36.39
C GLU A 95 -4.82 8.76 -36.12
N ARG A 96 -3.82 8.84 -37.03
CA ARG A 96 -2.52 8.20 -36.85
C ARG A 96 -1.78 8.78 -35.65
N ALA A 97 -1.77 10.10 -35.50
CA ALA A 97 -1.19 10.76 -34.34
C ALA A 97 -1.86 10.32 -33.03
N GLN A 98 -3.20 10.26 -32.99
CA GLN A 98 -3.95 9.74 -31.84
C GLN A 98 -3.59 8.27 -31.52
N PHE A 99 -3.52 7.43 -32.55
CA PHE A 99 -3.17 6.01 -32.41
C PHE A 99 -1.77 5.83 -31.83
N MET A 100 -0.80 6.59 -32.35
CA MET A 100 0.58 6.58 -31.89
C MET A 100 0.76 7.24 -30.51
N LEU A 101 -0.08 8.20 -30.13
CA LEU A 101 -0.10 8.75 -28.77
C LEU A 101 -0.38 7.66 -27.73
N TYR A 102 -1.37 6.78 -27.99
CA TYR A 102 -1.65 5.64 -27.10
C TYR A 102 -0.52 4.61 -27.09
N ARG A 103 0.14 4.39 -28.24
CA ARG A 103 1.37 3.58 -28.30
C ARG A 103 2.46 4.16 -27.40
N SER A 104 2.71 5.48 -27.45
CA SER A 104 3.70 6.12 -26.58
C SER A 104 3.42 5.87 -25.11
N TRP A 105 2.15 5.93 -24.67
CA TRP A 105 1.80 5.57 -23.30
C TRP A 105 2.17 4.11 -22.96
N ALA A 106 1.90 3.17 -23.87
CA ALA A 106 2.22 1.77 -23.67
C ALA A 106 3.73 1.53 -23.61
N LEU A 107 4.51 2.23 -24.47
CA LEU A 107 5.97 2.22 -24.45
C LEU A 107 6.53 2.71 -23.11
N LEU A 108 5.92 3.73 -22.50
CA LEU A 108 6.29 4.20 -21.16
C LEU A 108 6.08 3.12 -20.09
N GLN A 109 5.01 2.31 -20.19
CA GLN A 109 4.73 1.24 -19.22
C GLN A 109 5.77 0.11 -19.31
N VAL A 110 6.28 -0.17 -20.51
CA VAL A 110 7.33 -1.18 -20.74
C VAL A 110 8.74 -0.60 -20.74
N GLN A 111 8.92 0.61 -20.19
CA GLN A 111 10.20 1.27 -19.97
C GLN A 111 11.02 1.60 -21.23
N ARG A 112 10.37 1.73 -22.40
CA ARG A 112 10.99 2.14 -23.67
C ARG A 112 10.90 3.66 -23.83
N TYR A 113 11.57 4.39 -22.92
CA TYR A 113 11.35 5.83 -22.75
C TYR A 113 11.85 6.67 -23.92
N GLU A 114 13.02 6.38 -24.49
CA GLU A 114 13.57 7.10 -25.66
C GLU A 114 12.66 6.98 -26.88
N GLU A 115 12.17 5.77 -27.15
CA GLU A 115 11.26 5.53 -28.28
C GLU A 115 9.92 6.22 -28.08
N ALA A 116 9.37 6.16 -26.85
CA ALA A 116 8.15 6.88 -26.52
C ALA A 116 8.32 8.39 -26.75
N LEU A 117 9.44 8.97 -26.31
CA LEU A 117 9.74 10.39 -26.50
C LEU A 117 9.91 10.74 -27.98
N GLY A 118 10.69 9.96 -28.73
CA GLY A 118 10.88 10.18 -30.17
C GLY A 118 9.56 10.17 -30.93
N LEU A 119 8.70 9.19 -30.64
CA LEU A 119 7.38 9.09 -31.23
C LEU A 119 6.47 10.27 -30.85
N LEU A 120 6.52 10.72 -29.60
CA LEU A 120 5.76 11.89 -29.15
C LEU A 120 6.18 13.16 -29.91
N GLU A 121 7.48 13.37 -30.15
CA GLU A 121 7.94 14.54 -30.90
C GLU A 121 7.52 14.49 -32.37
N GLU A 122 7.50 13.30 -32.99
CA GLU A 122 7.05 13.09 -34.38
C GLU A 122 5.57 13.44 -34.57
N ILE A 123 4.70 12.97 -33.68
CA ILE A 123 3.24 13.09 -33.85
C ILE A 123 2.69 14.47 -33.49
N ARG A 124 3.51 15.37 -32.92
CA ARG A 124 3.04 16.63 -32.35
C ARG A 124 2.32 17.51 -33.36
N GLY A 125 2.83 17.58 -34.60
CA GLY A 125 2.30 18.45 -35.65
C GLY A 125 0.90 18.06 -36.12
N ASP A 126 0.57 16.77 -36.05
CA ASP A 126 -0.69 16.22 -36.54
C ASP A 126 -1.73 16.00 -35.44
N LEU A 127 -1.40 16.30 -34.17
CA LEU A 127 -2.25 15.97 -33.04
C LEU A 127 -3.38 16.99 -32.82
N GLU A 128 -4.62 16.50 -32.74
CA GLU A 128 -5.77 17.32 -32.39
C GLU A 128 -5.65 18.00 -31.01
N PRO A 129 -6.14 19.24 -30.84
CA PRO A 129 -6.03 19.98 -29.57
C PRO A 129 -6.61 19.26 -28.35
N SER A 130 -7.63 18.42 -28.53
CA SER A 130 -8.25 17.63 -27.45
C SER A 130 -7.30 16.62 -26.80
N HIS A 131 -6.22 16.24 -27.49
CA HIS A 131 -5.23 15.27 -27.01
C HIS A 131 -3.95 15.93 -26.47
N LEU A 132 -3.84 17.25 -26.56
CA LEU A 132 -2.65 18.00 -26.17
C LEU A 132 -2.27 17.75 -24.69
N GLY A 133 -3.26 17.71 -23.79
CA GLY A 133 -2.99 17.43 -22.37
C GLY A 133 -2.38 16.06 -22.11
N LEU A 134 -2.85 15.02 -22.84
CA LEU A 134 -2.29 13.67 -22.73
C LEU A 134 -0.88 13.60 -23.31
N TRP A 135 -0.66 14.25 -24.45
CA TRP A 135 0.67 14.35 -25.06
C TRP A 135 1.68 15.03 -24.13
N LEU A 136 1.31 16.18 -23.54
CA LEU A 136 2.14 16.90 -22.59
C LEU A 136 2.51 16.03 -21.39
N ARG A 137 1.52 15.31 -20.82
CA ARG A 137 1.74 14.39 -19.70
C ARG A 137 2.72 13.26 -20.07
N TYR A 138 2.49 12.56 -21.18
CA TYR A 138 3.35 11.44 -21.59
C TYR A 138 4.76 11.90 -21.92
N ARG A 139 4.89 13.06 -22.57
CA ARG A 139 6.19 13.68 -22.84
C ARG A 139 6.92 14.05 -21.56
N ALA A 140 6.23 14.68 -20.61
CA ALA A 140 6.78 15.03 -19.30
C ALA A 140 7.27 13.79 -18.54
N SER A 141 6.47 12.72 -18.53
CA SER A 141 6.87 11.45 -17.92
C SER A 141 8.10 10.83 -18.61
N ALA A 142 8.15 10.84 -19.94
CA ALA A 142 9.32 10.37 -20.69
C ALA A 142 10.58 11.15 -20.33
N LEU A 143 10.50 12.49 -20.32
CA LEU A 143 11.61 13.36 -19.94
C LEU A 143 12.09 13.10 -18.50
N ALA A 144 11.16 12.94 -17.56
CA ALA A 144 11.50 12.65 -16.16
C ALA A 144 12.20 11.29 -16.01
N ARG A 145 11.70 10.23 -16.67
CA ARG A 145 12.33 8.89 -16.67
C ARG A 145 13.72 8.87 -17.28
N LEU A 146 13.95 9.74 -18.27
CA LEU A 146 15.24 9.93 -18.94
C LEU A 146 16.18 10.90 -18.21
N ASN A 147 15.76 11.45 -17.07
CA ASN A 147 16.48 12.49 -16.34
C ASN A 147 16.85 13.69 -17.23
N ARG A 148 15.93 14.11 -18.11
CA ARG A 148 16.10 15.26 -19.01
C ARG A 148 15.35 16.48 -18.47
N PRO A 149 15.87 17.70 -18.63
CA PRO A 149 15.20 18.90 -18.14
C PRO A 149 13.85 19.14 -18.85
N GLY A 150 12.99 19.97 -18.25
CA GLY A 150 11.71 20.38 -18.86
C GLY A 150 10.50 19.54 -18.45
N TRP A 151 10.69 18.46 -17.67
CA TRP A 151 9.60 17.58 -17.28
C TRP A 151 8.60 18.24 -16.33
N GLN A 152 9.06 19.06 -15.37
CA GLN A 152 8.16 19.77 -14.44
C GLN A 152 7.25 20.76 -15.18
N GLN A 153 7.83 21.59 -16.07
CA GLN A 153 7.04 22.51 -16.90
C GLN A 153 6.08 21.75 -17.82
N GLY A 154 6.48 20.56 -18.29
CA GLY A 154 5.62 19.68 -19.08
C GLY A 154 4.38 19.21 -18.30
N PHE A 155 4.53 18.78 -17.04
CA PHE A 155 3.39 18.41 -16.20
C PHE A 155 2.50 19.61 -15.84
N GLU A 156 3.10 20.76 -15.57
CA GLU A 156 2.36 21.99 -15.31
C GLU A 156 1.53 22.42 -16.54
N ALA A 157 2.12 22.37 -17.73
CA ALA A 157 1.40 22.59 -18.97
C ALA A 157 0.28 21.54 -19.16
N ALA A 158 0.56 20.26 -18.92
CA ALA A 158 -0.45 19.20 -19.02
C ALA A 158 -1.64 19.46 -18.09
N ARG A 159 -1.39 19.91 -16.85
CA ARG A 159 -2.42 20.26 -15.87
C ARG A 159 -3.39 21.32 -16.40
N ALA A 160 -2.92 22.31 -17.15
CA ALA A 160 -3.78 23.35 -17.73
C ALA A 160 -4.79 22.81 -18.77
N HIS A 161 -4.54 21.63 -19.34
CA HIS A 161 -5.37 21.02 -20.38
C HIS A 161 -6.20 19.81 -19.90
N LEU A 162 -5.88 19.25 -18.74
CA LEU A 162 -6.51 18.02 -18.23
C LEU A 162 -7.56 18.31 -17.16
N GLN A 163 -8.59 17.46 -17.10
CA GLN A 163 -9.66 17.53 -16.10
C GLN A 163 -10.05 16.12 -15.61
N GLY A 164 -10.75 16.05 -14.47
CA GLY A 164 -11.26 14.79 -13.91
C GLY A 164 -10.16 13.73 -13.71
N ALA A 165 -10.49 12.47 -13.96
CA ALA A 165 -9.56 11.35 -13.75
C ALA A 165 -8.24 11.49 -14.54
N SER A 166 -8.24 12.12 -15.71
CA SER A 166 -7.02 12.37 -16.50
C SER A 166 -6.09 13.34 -15.79
N LEU A 167 -6.63 14.39 -15.15
CA LEU A 167 -5.86 15.29 -14.30
C LEU A 167 -5.35 14.55 -13.05
N GLY A 168 -6.20 13.77 -12.37
CA GLY A 168 -5.78 12.96 -11.22
C GLY A 168 -4.59 12.06 -11.51
N ARG A 169 -4.59 11.37 -12.67
CA ARG A 169 -3.46 10.53 -13.11
C ARG A 169 -2.22 11.33 -13.46
N CYS A 170 -2.37 12.53 -14.04
CA CYS A 170 -1.27 13.46 -14.28
C CYS A 170 -0.59 13.89 -12.97
N LEU A 171 -1.39 14.25 -11.96
CA LEU A 171 -0.89 14.66 -10.65
C LEU A 171 -0.16 13.50 -9.95
N ILE A 172 -0.67 12.27 -10.07
CA ILE A 172 0.00 11.07 -9.55
C ILE A 172 1.38 10.88 -10.19
N GLU A 173 1.47 10.93 -11.51
CA GLU A 173 2.75 10.74 -12.20
C GLU A 173 3.74 11.87 -11.86
N TRP A 174 3.27 13.10 -11.80
CA TRP A 174 4.10 14.24 -11.41
C TRP A 174 4.63 14.09 -9.98
N ALA A 175 3.74 13.77 -9.04
CA ALA A 175 4.09 13.57 -7.64
C ALA A 175 5.07 12.41 -7.46
N TYR A 176 4.96 11.34 -8.27
CA TYR A 176 5.91 10.24 -8.28
C TYR A 176 7.33 10.73 -8.58
N HIS A 177 7.49 11.51 -9.64
CA HIS A 177 8.81 12.02 -10.03
C HIS A 177 9.37 13.01 -8.99
N LEU A 178 8.54 13.89 -8.44
CA LEU A 178 8.95 14.78 -7.36
C LEU A 178 9.37 14.02 -6.09
N HIS A 179 8.70 12.91 -5.77
CA HIS A 179 9.08 12.06 -4.65
C HIS A 179 10.46 11.42 -4.87
N GLN A 180 10.73 10.91 -6.08
CA GLN A 180 12.03 10.30 -6.42
C GLN A 180 13.19 11.32 -6.34
N GLU A 181 12.95 12.58 -6.71
CA GLU A 181 13.91 13.69 -6.58
C GLU A 181 14.03 14.23 -5.14
N GLY A 182 13.23 13.72 -4.20
CA GLY A 182 13.25 14.16 -2.80
C GLY A 182 12.48 15.46 -2.53
N HIS A 183 11.71 15.98 -3.49
CA HIS A 183 10.81 17.14 -3.31
C HIS A 183 9.50 16.75 -2.59
N LEU A 184 9.65 16.20 -1.37
CA LEU A 184 8.57 15.53 -0.63
C LEU A 184 7.35 16.43 -0.35
N ALA A 185 7.56 17.72 -0.07
CA ALA A 185 6.46 18.64 0.22
C ALA A 185 5.57 18.91 -1.01
N GLN A 186 6.19 19.07 -2.18
CA GLN A 186 5.47 19.25 -3.43
C GLN A 186 4.77 17.95 -3.84
N ALA A 187 5.48 16.81 -3.76
CA ALA A 187 4.90 15.50 -4.02
C ALA A 187 3.67 15.23 -3.16
N ARG A 188 3.77 15.46 -1.84
CA ARG A 188 2.64 15.34 -0.90
C ARG A 188 1.43 16.16 -1.33
N SER A 189 1.64 17.42 -1.70
CA SER A 189 0.56 18.33 -2.12
C SER A 189 -0.17 17.80 -3.36
N LEU A 190 0.59 17.35 -4.36
CA LEU A 190 0.03 16.79 -5.59
C LEU A 190 -0.68 15.44 -5.36
N TRP A 191 -0.15 14.57 -4.49
CA TRP A 191 -0.83 13.33 -4.13
C TRP A 191 -2.18 13.59 -3.48
N ALA A 192 -2.24 14.55 -2.54
CA ALA A 192 -3.47 14.92 -1.86
C ALA A 192 -4.49 15.54 -2.83
N GLU A 193 -4.02 16.40 -3.73
CA GLU A 193 -4.87 16.98 -4.78
C GLU A 193 -5.42 15.90 -5.73
N ALA A 194 -4.60 14.92 -6.11
CA ALA A 194 -5.01 13.85 -7.02
C ALA A 194 -6.22 13.06 -6.50
N LEU A 195 -6.32 12.85 -5.18
CA LEU A 195 -7.43 12.09 -4.58
C LEU A 195 -8.81 12.67 -4.92
N ALA A 196 -8.92 14.00 -5.02
CA ALA A 196 -10.18 14.68 -5.36
C ALA A 196 -10.68 14.36 -6.78
N TYR A 197 -9.80 13.88 -7.66
CA TYR A 197 -10.13 13.56 -9.05
C TYR A 197 -10.25 12.07 -9.33
N LEU A 198 -10.01 11.22 -8.33
CA LEU A 198 -9.85 9.76 -8.50
C LEU A 198 -10.95 8.94 -7.81
N GLU A 199 -12.03 9.56 -7.33
CA GLU A 199 -13.11 8.90 -6.59
C GLU A 199 -13.71 7.65 -7.28
N ALA A 200 -13.70 7.63 -8.61
CA ALA A 200 -14.22 6.52 -9.41
C ALA A 200 -13.17 5.44 -9.76
N ASP A 201 -11.93 5.54 -9.26
CA ASP A 201 -10.81 4.67 -9.62
C ASP A 201 -10.07 4.14 -8.37
N PRO A 202 -10.60 3.08 -7.72
CA PRO A 202 -10.07 2.58 -6.45
C PRO A 202 -8.59 2.21 -6.49
N TYR A 203 -8.10 1.78 -7.66
CA TYR A 203 -6.68 1.48 -7.85
C TYR A 203 -5.82 2.72 -7.67
N TYR A 204 -6.14 3.82 -8.36
CA TYR A 204 -5.36 5.05 -8.26
C TYR A 204 -5.57 5.75 -6.92
N GLN A 205 -6.73 5.61 -6.28
CA GLN A 205 -6.92 6.08 -4.90
C GLN A 205 -6.02 5.31 -3.92
N ALA A 206 -5.97 3.97 -4.03
CA ALA A 206 -5.10 3.15 -3.20
C ALA A 206 -3.62 3.53 -3.40
N TRP A 207 -3.22 3.76 -4.66
CA TRP A 207 -1.87 4.21 -4.99
C TRP A 207 -1.58 5.60 -4.41
N ALA A 208 -2.45 6.60 -4.58
CA ALA A 208 -2.25 7.94 -4.03
C ALA A 208 -2.15 7.92 -2.51
N HIS A 209 -3.04 7.20 -1.82
CA HIS A 209 -2.98 7.03 -0.37
C HIS A 209 -1.69 6.35 0.10
N HIS A 210 -1.28 5.27 -0.55
CA HIS A 210 0.00 4.64 -0.24
C HIS A 210 1.18 5.60 -0.43
N SER A 211 1.23 6.29 -1.57
CA SER A 211 2.30 7.24 -1.88
C SER A 211 2.34 8.43 -0.90
N LEU A 212 1.18 8.93 -0.46
CA LEU A 212 1.09 9.90 0.63
C LEU A 212 1.70 9.35 1.91
N GLY A 213 1.29 8.15 2.31
CA GLY A 213 1.79 7.49 3.51
C GLY A 213 3.31 7.31 3.49
N ILE A 214 3.87 6.81 2.39
CA ILE A 214 5.32 6.68 2.22
C ILE A 214 6.02 8.05 2.21
N THR A 215 5.44 9.07 1.58
CA THR A 215 6.03 10.42 1.50
C THR A 215 6.15 11.08 2.88
N VAL A 216 5.20 10.82 3.79
CA VAL A 216 5.19 11.41 5.14
C VAL A 216 5.65 10.43 6.23
N LEU A 217 6.11 9.24 5.85
CA LEU A 217 6.47 8.13 6.74
C LEU A 217 7.32 8.54 7.95
N HIS A 218 8.38 9.29 7.72
CA HIS A 218 9.32 9.69 8.78
C HIS A 218 9.02 11.05 9.41
N SER A 219 8.24 11.90 8.74
CA SER A 219 7.94 13.26 9.21
C SER A 219 6.63 13.36 9.97
N ARG A 220 5.65 12.52 9.62
CA ARG A 220 4.31 12.45 10.22
C ARG A 220 3.77 11.02 10.18
N PRO A 221 4.32 10.09 10.97
CA PRO A 221 3.98 8.68 10.90
C PRO A 221 2.51 8.38 11.24
N GLU A 222 1.85 9.20 12.06
CA GLU A 222 0.42 9.06 12.37
C GLU A 222 -0.46 9.38 11.16
N GLU A 223 -0.12 10.45 10.43
CA GLU A 223 -0.75 10.78 9.16
C GLU A 223 -0.49 9.69 8.11
N ALA A 224 0.73 9.13 8.10
CA ALA A 224 1.08 8.03 7.22
C ALA A 224 0.20 6.79 7.48
N GLU A 225 -0.01 6.42 8.75
CA GLU A 225 -0.83 5.25 9.08
C GLU A 225 -2.27 5.45 8.61
N HIS A 226 -2.84 6.64 8.81
CA HIS A 226 -4.19 6.93 8.33
C HIS A 226 -4.33 6.68 6.82
N HIS A 227 -3.44 7.22 6.01
CA HIS A 227 -3.49 7.02 4.57
C HIS A 227 -3.23 5.56 4.17
N LEU A 228 -2.31 4.86 4.83
CA LEU A 228 -2.02 3.47 4.52
C LEU A 228 -3.17 2.53 4.92
N LEU A 229 -3.92 2.84 5.98
CA LEU A 229 -5.17 2.15 6.29
C LEU A 229 -6.23 2.35 5.19
N GLN A 230 -6.36 3.57 4.64
CA GLN A 230 -7.25 3.81 3.50
C GLN A 230 -6.82 2.99 2.27
N ALA A 231 -5.52 2.92 1.97
CA ALA A 231 -4.99 2.10 0.88
C ALA A 231 -5.28 0.60 1.09
N VAL A 232 -5.12 0.10 2.31
CA VAL A 232 -5.44 -1.30 2.66
C VAL A 232 -6.94 -1.58 2.49
N GLU A 233 -7.81 -0.65 2.89
CA GLU A 233 -9.26 -0.79 2.73
C GLU A 233 -9.65 -0.81 1.24
N LEU A 234 -9.17 0.15 0.46
CA LEU A 234 -9.43 0.22 -0.98
C LEU A 234 -8.95 -1.03 -1.71
N SER A 235 -7.81 -1.59 -1.31
CA SER A 235 -7.25 -2.83 -1.88
C SER A 235 -8.08 -4.09 -1.63
N ARG A 236 -9.13 -4.04 -0.80
CA ARG A 236 -10.11 -5.15 -0.65
C ARG A 236 -11.03 -5.25 -1.87
N ARG A 237 -11.18 -4.17 -2.64
CA ARG A 237 -11.92 -4.17 -3.90
C ARG A 237 -11.10 -4.90 -4.96
N LYS A 238 -11.78 -5.64 -5.86
CA LYS A 238 -11.15 -6.50 -6.87
C LYS A 238 -10.18 -5.71 -7.76
N GLU A 239 -10.56 -4.49 -8.11
CA GLU A 239 -9.87 -3.55 -8.99
C GLU A 239 -8.54 -3.05 -8.42
N ALA A 240 -8.41 -3.06 -7.08
CA ALA A 240 -7.22 -2.62 -6.37
C ALA A 240 -6.51 -3.78 -5.63
N ALA A 241 -6.94 -5.03 -5.84
CA ALA A 241 -6.40 -6.20 -5.15
C ALA A 241 -4.89 -6.40 -5.37
N ALA A 242 -4.41 -6.13 -6.58
CA ALA A 242 -2.98 -6.18 -6.93
C ALA A 242 -2.13 -5.13 -6.18
N PHE A 243 -2.75 -4.20 -5.46
CA PHE A 243 -2.08 -3.18 -4.66
C PHE A 243 -2.01 -3.56 -3.17
N ARG A 244 -2.68 -4.64 -2.75
CA ARG A 244 -2.85 -5.02 -1.34
C ARG A 244 -1.53 -5.26 -0.62
N ALA A 245 -0.61 -6.00 -1.24
CA ALA A 245 0.69 -6.30 -0.64
C ALA A 245 1.48 -5.01 -0.34
N ARG A 246 1.57 -4.10 -1.31
CA ARG A 246 2.23 -2.79 -1.17
C ARG A 246 1.61 -1.93 -0.08
N ALA A 247 0.28 -1.82 -0.04
CA ALA A 247 -0.44 -1.10 1.02
C ALA A 247 -0.11 -1.66 2.43
N LEU A 248 -0.09 -2.98 2.58
CA LEU A 248 0.27 -3.64 3.84
C LEU A 248 1.75 -3.45 4.21
N CYS A 249 2.67 -3.48 3.24
CA CYS A 249 4.09 -3.18 3.46
C CYS A 249 4.31 -1.74 3.94
N GLY A 250 3.63 -0.76 3.34
CA GLY A 250 3.70 0.63 3.78
C GLY A 250 3.13 0.82 5.20
N LEU A 251 1.99 0.20 5.50
CA LEU A 251 1.41 0.19 6.85
C LEU A 251 2.39 -0.39 7.88
N ALA A 252 3.03 -1.50 7.51
CA ALA A 252 4.04 -2.14 8.34
C ALA A 252 5.27 -1.24 8.57
N ALA A 253 5.79 -0.59 7.52
CA ALA A 253 6.90 0.34 7.61
C ALA A 253 6.58 1.51 8.55
N THR A 254 5.35 2.03 8.49
CA THR A 254 4.90 3.11 9.37
C THR A 254 4.90 2.68 10.82
N ARG A 255 4.27 1.54 11.13
CA ARG A 255 4.26 0.95 12.48
C ARG A 255 5.67 0.67 12.99
N ARG A 256 6.58 0.24 12.11
CA ARG A 256 8.00 0.02 12.45
C ARG A 256 8.69 1.33 12.88
N VAL A 257 8.52 2.41 12.13
CA VAL A 257 9.09 3.74 12.44
C VAL A 257 8.57 4.28 13.78
N MET A 258 7.35 3.94 14.15
CA MET A 258 6.76 4.31 15.45
C MET A 258 7.22 3.41 16.61
N GLY A 259 7.97 2.33 16.34
CA GLY A 259 8.41 1.39 17.37
C GLY A 259 7.41 0.26 17.67
N GLU A 260 6.30 0.18 16.94
CA GLU A 260 5.23 -0.81 17.15
C GLU A 260 5.55 -2.11 16.41
N TRP A 261 6.66 -2.74 16.77
CA TRP A 261 7.29 -3.80 15.99
C TRP A 261 6.41 -5.05 15.83
N GLU A 262 5.64 -5.44 16.85
CA GLU A 262 4.66 -6.53 16.71
C GLU A 262 3.59 -6.20 15.66
N ARG A 263 3.13 -4.94 15.62
CA ARG A 263 2.12 -4.49 14.66
C ARG A 263 2.67 -4.40 13.25
N ALA A 264 3.93 -3.99 13.12
CA ALA A 264 4.67 -4.03 11.87
C ALA A 264 4.82 -5.47 11.36
N LEU A 265 5.28 -6.42 12.19
CA LEU A 265 5.44 -7.82 11.79
C LEU A 265 4.13 -8.47 11.34
N HIS A 266 3.02 -8.19 12.02
CA HIS A 266 1.72 -8.68 11.59
C HIS A 266 1.37 -8.19 10.19
N SER A 267 1.58 -6.90 9.95
CA SER A 267 1.27 -6.25 8.67
C SER A 267 2.16 -6.77 7.53
N TYR A 268 3.47 -6.94 7.76
CA TYR A 268 4.36 -7.55 6.76
C TYR A 268 4.02 -9.03 6.49
N ARG A 269 3.63 -9.81 7.51
CA ARG A 269 3.16 -11.20 7.29
C ARG A 269 1.89 -11.25 6.45
N ALA A 270 0.98 -10.31 6.67
CA ALA A 270 -0.21 -10.17 5.83
C ALA A 270 0.16 -9.75 4.40
N ALA A 271 1.14 -8.86 4.24
CA ALA A 271 1.67 -8.46 2.94
C ALA A 271 2.27 -9.64 2.18
N ALA A 272 3.12 -10.44 2.81
CA ALA A 272 3.73 -11.63 2.20
C ALA A 272 2.68 -12.65 1.74
N LYS A 273 1.58 -12.81 2.48
CA LYS A 273 0.44 -13.67 2.08
C LYS A 273 -0.36 -13.09 0.91
N ALA A 274 -0.43 -11.76 0.80
CA ALA A 274 -1.16 -11.07 -0.26
C ALA A 274 -0.32 -10.82 -1.53
N ALA A 275 0.99 -11.07 -1.46
CA ALA A 275 1.92 -10.79 -2.54
C ALA A 275 1.68 -11.70 -3.75
N SER A 276 1.40 -11.08 -4.90
CA SER A 276 1.30 -11.78 -6.19
C SER A 276 2.64 -11.76 -6.94
N GLU A 277 3.40 -10.67 -6.82
CA GLU A 277 4.65 -10.47 -7.54
C GLU A 277 5.89 -10.85 -6.71
N ALA A 278 7.01 -11.07 -7.39
CA ALA A 278 8.30 -11.34 -6.74
C ALA A 278 8.78 -10.16 -5.88
N ASP A 279 8.65 -8.95 -6.41
CA ASP A 279 8.98 -7.69 -5.74
C ASP A 279 8.17 -7.50 -4.44
N ASP A 280 6.85 -7.75 -4.49
CA ASP A 280 5.98 -7.69 -3.30
C ASP A 280 6.44 -8.66 -2.20
N ARG A 281 6.82 -9.89 -2.58
CA ARG A 281 7.36 -10.90 -1.64
C ARG A 281 8.70 -10.45 -1.07
N ARG A 282 9.60 -9.94 -1.92
CA ARG A 282 10.92 -9.42 -1.50
C ARG A 282 10.75 -8.33 -0.46
N GLU A 283 9.94 -7.31 -0.74
CA GLU A 283 9.71 -6.18 0.17
C GLU A 283 9.07 -6.62 1.49
N ALA A 284 8.10 -7.53 1.46
CA ALA A 284 7.47 -8.03 2.67
C ALA A 284 8.47 -8.79 3.57
N HIS A 285 9.25 -9.72 3.00
CA HIS A 285 10.24 -10.48 3.75
C HIS A 285 11.41 -9.60 4.23
N TRP A 286 11.87 -8.67 3.40
CA TRP A 286 12.91 -7.70 3.81
C TRP A 286 12.43 -6.86 5.00
N GLY A 287 11.20 -6.32 4.93
CA GLY A 287 10.59 -5.58 6.03
C GLY A 287 10.42 -6.39 7.31
N MET A 288 10.05 -7.68 7.19
CA MET A 288 10.02 -8.61 8.34
C MET A 288 11.41 -8.78 8.95
N GLY A 289 12.43 -9.04 8.13
CA GLY A 289 13.80 -9.22 8.59
C GLY A 289 14.32 -7.97 9.31
N PHE A 290 14.08 -6.80 8.73
CA PHE A 290 14.47 -5.53 9.35
C PHE A 290 13.79 -5.34 10.70
N THR A 291 12.47 -5.56 10.77
CA THR A 291 11.72 -5.46 12.03
C THR A 291 12.20 -6.46 13.08
N LEU A 292 12.50 -7.71 12.69
CA LEU A 292 13.03 -8.73 13.59
C LEU A 292 14.39 -8.35 14.18
N ARG A 293 15.26 -7.69 13.39
CA ARG A 293 16.52 -7.13 13.92
C ARG A 293 16.27 -6.07 14.98
N LEU A 294 15.35 -5.13 14.73
CA LEU A 294 14.98 -4.11 15.72
C LEU A 294 14.47 -4.75 17.02
N MET A 295 13.72 -5.86 16.91
CA MET A 295 13.29 -6.68 18.05
C MET A 295 14.40 -7.57 18.67
N LYS A 296 15.67 -7.37 18.30
CA LYS A 296 16.83 -8.16 18.78
C LYS A 296 16.76 -9.65 18.46
N ARG A 297 16.18 -10.02 17.29
CA ARG A 297 16.05 -11.41 16.82
C ARG A 297 16.81 -11.62 15.50
N PRO A 298 18.15 -11.45 15.47
CA PRO A 298 18.92 -11.43 14.23
C PRO A 298 18.94 -12.78 13.48
N SER A 299 18.87 -13.92 14.16
CA SER A 299 18.82 -15.24 13.49
C SER A 299 17.53 -15.43 12.68
N GLU A 300 16.39 -15.01 13.23
CA GLU A 300 15.11 -15.04 12.49
C GLU A 300 15.10 -14.02 11.36
N ALA A 301 15.75 -12.86 11.57
CA ALA A 301 15.89 -11.86 10.54
C ALA A 301 16.69 -12.36 9.33
N LEU A 302 17.81 -13.05 9.56
CA LEU A 302 18.60 -13.67 8.48
C LEU A 302 17.75 -14.60 7.62
N ALA A 303 16.92 -15.44 8.25
CA ALA A 303 16.01 -16.31 7.52
C ALA A 303 15.08 -15.50 6.60
N GLN A 304 14.54 -14.37 7.06
CA GLN A 304 13.69 -13.51 6.24
C GLN A 304 14.44 -12.78 5.13
N PHE A 305 15.67 -12.30 5.37
CA PHE A 305 16.47 -11.68 4.31
C PHE A 305 16.81 -12.68 3.19
N TRP A 306 17.07 -13.94 3.54
CA TRP A 306 17.26 -14.99 2.54
C TRP A 306 15.99 -15.35 1.79
N GLN A 307 14.81 -15.32 2.43
CA GLN A 307 13.53 -15.44 1.73
C GLN A 307 13.29 -14.26 0.78
N ALA A 308 13.65 -13.03 1.18
CA ALA A 308 13.58 -11.86 0.30
C ALA A 308 14.49 -12.03 -0.92
N HIS A 309 15.76 -12.41 -0.69
CA HIS A 309 16.73 -12.64 -1.75
C HIS A 309 16.32 -13.79 -2.70
N ALA A 310 15.70 -14.85 -2.18
CA ALA A 310 15.18 -15.94 -2.98
C ALA A 310 13.96 -15.54 -3.83
N ALA A 311 13.14 -14.60 -3.34
CA ALA A 311 12.02 -14.06 -4.11
C ALA A 311 12.52 -13.22 -5.29
N GLU A 312 13.47 -12.31 -5.03
CA GLU A 312 14.14 -11.52 -6.06
C GLU A 312 15.51 -11.03 -5.53
N PRO A 313 16.63 -11.46 -6.15
CA PRO A 313 17.96 -11.07 -5.71
C PRO A 313 18.20 -9.56 -5.82
N ALA A 314 18.71 -8.96 -4.74
CA ALA A 314 19.13 -7.56 -4.74
C ALA A 314 20.33 -7.33 -3.81
N ASP A 315 21.32 -6.58 -4.28
CA ASP A 315 22.59 -6.34 -3.58
C ASP A 315 22.41 -5.62 -2.23
N TYR A 316 21.41 -4.74 -2.13
CA TYR A 316 21.16 -3.99 -0.90
C TYR A 316 20.78 -4.90 0.29
N LEU A 317 20.22 -6.09 0.03
CA LEU A 317 19.88 -7.06 1.08
C LEU A 317 21.12 -7.55 1.83
N TYR A 318 22.27 -7.62 1.16
CA TYR A 318 23.51 -8.05 1.80
C TYR A 318 23.99 -7.08 2.89
N VAL A 319 23.62 -5.79 2.81
CA VAL A 319 23.90 -4.82 3.88
C VAL A 319 23.14 -5.20 5.15
N ASP A 320 21.87 -5.58 5.01
CA ASP A 320 21.03 -5.98 6.15
C ASP A 320 21.40 -7.35 6.70
N ILE A 321 21.84 -8.27 5.85
CA ILE A 321 22.43 -9.56 6.23
C ILE A 321 23.72 -9.33 7.03
N ALA A 322 24.61 -8.45 6.56
CA ALA A 322 25.85 -8.13 7.26
C ALA A 322 25.59 -7.58 8.66
N LEU A 323 24.64 -6.64 8.79
CA LEU A 323 24.24 -6.10 10.07
C LEU A 323 23.64 -7.18 11.00
N ALA A 324 22.88 -8.14 10.46
CA ALA A 324 22.39 -9.27 11.25
C ALA A 324 23.54 -10.14 11.79
N HIS A 325 24.56 -10.44 10.97
CA HIS A 325 25.75 -11.16 11.38
C HIS A 325 26.56 -10.39 12.44
N LEU A 326 26.70 -9.06 12.30
CA LEU A 326 27.34 -8.22 13.32
C LEU A 326 26.64 -8.27 14.67
N MET A 327 25.30 -8.33 14.68
CA MET A 327 24.53 -8.51 15.91
C MET A 327 24.72 -9.90 16.54
N LEU A 328 25.09 -10.91 15.74
CA LEU A 328 25.44 -12.26 16.21
C LEU A 328 26.91 -12.40 16.60
N GLY A 329 27.74 -11.38 16.38
CA GLY A 329 29.19 -11.42 16.60
C GLY A 329 29.96 -12.18 15.51
N ASP A 330 29.32 -12.51 14.39
CA ASP A 330 29.94 -13.22 13.26
C ASP A 330 30.56 -12.21 12.28
N LEU A 331 31.78 -11.78 12.60
CA LEU A 331 32.49 -10.74 11.86
C LEU A 331 32.90 -11.18 10.45
N GLU A 332 33.20 -12.47 10.26
CA GLU A 332 33.63 -13.02 8.98
C GLU A 332 32.48 -13.01 7.97
N SER A 333 31.33 -13.57 8.35
CA SER A 333 30.14 -13.55 7.48
C SER A 333 29.65 -12.14 7.20
N ALA A 334 29.77 -11.22 8.18
CA ALA A 334 29.43 -9.81 7.96
C ALA A 334 30.32 -9.15 6.89
N GLU A 335 31.63 -9.42 6.92
CA GLU A 335 32.59 -8.91 5.94
C GLU A 335 32.33 -9.49 4.54
N VAL A 336 32.08 -10.80 4.46
CA VAL A 336 31.70 -11.47 3.20
C VAL A 336 30.44 -10.85 2.61
N ALA A 337 29.39 -10.66 3.42
CA ALA A 337 28.14 -10.05 2.97
C ALA A 337 28.35 -8.60 2.49
N LEU A 338 29.13 -7.78 3.21
CA LEU A 338 29.47 -6.43 2.75
C LEU A 338 30.23 -6.42 1.42
N GLY A 339 31.03 -7.45 1.12
CA GLY A 339 31.71 -7.62 -0.16
C GLY A 339 30.78 -8.00 -1.33
N GLN A 340 29.58 -8.52 -1.04
CA GLN A 340 28.56 -8.83 -2.04
C GLN A 340 27.68 -7.62 -2.39
N ALA A 341 27.61 -6.60 -1.51
CA ALA A 341 26.85 -5.37 -1.75
C ALA A 341 27.58 -4.42 -2.73
N ARG A 342 27.64 -4.78 -4.02
CA ARG A 342 28.48 -4.08 -5.02
C ARG A 342 27.74 -2.95 -5.72
N GLN A 343 26.48 -3.19 -6.10
CA GLN A 343 25.64 -2.24 -6.81
C GLN A 343 24.46 -1.82 -5.92
N ILE A 344 24.75 -0.90 -5.02
CA ILE A 344 23.77 -0.38 -4.06
C ILE A 344 23.50 1.10 -4.32
N ASP A 345 22.25 1.52 -4.08
CA ASP A 345 21.84 2.91 -4.17
C ASP A 345 22.47 3.77 -3.06
N ARG A 346 22.32 5.10 -3.16
CA ARG A 346 22.88 6.05 -2.19
C ARG A 346 22.40 5.76 -0.76
N LYS A 347 21.14 5.35 -0.59
CA LYS A 347 20.56 5.08 0.73
C LYS A 347 21.19 3.84 1.36
N SER A 348 21.30 2.77 0.59
CA SER A 348 21.91 1.50 1.03
C SER A 348 23.41 1.63 1.20
N ALA A 349 24.08 2.48 0.41
CA ALA A 349 25.49 2.84 0.62
C ALA A 349 25.72 3.50 1.98
N MET A 350 24.84 4.44 2.38
CA MET A 350 24.90 5.05 3.72
C MET A 350 24.71 3.99 4.83
N LYS A 351 23.79 3.05 4.63
CA LYS A 351 23.59 1.93 5.56
C LYS A 351 24.79 0.98 5.61
N ALA A 352 25.47 0.77 4.48
CA ALA A 352 26.70 0.00 4.42
C ALA A 352 27.85 0.68 5.16
N LEU A 353 27.93 2.02 5.17
CA LEU A 353 28.89 2.75 6.02
C LEU A 353 28.64 2.46 7.49
N LEU A 354 27.38 2.45 7.93
CA LEU A 354 27.02 2.10 9.31
C LEU A 354 27.45 0.67 9.67
N ALA A 355 27.21 -0.30 8.78
CA ALA A 355 27.65 -1.68 8.97
C ALA A 355 29.18 -1.82 9.02
N ARG A 356 29.90 -1.11 8.14
CA ARG A 356 31.38 -1.07 8.14
C ARG A 356 31.94 -0.41 9.39
N ALA A 357 31.28 0.64 9.89
CA ALA A 357 31.68 1.30 11.13
C ALA A 357 31.52 0.35 12.32
N GLU A 358 30.40 -0.38 12.41
CA GLU A 358 30.22 -1.40 13.45
C GLU A 358 31.24 -2.53 13.33
N LEU A 359 31.51 -3.02 12.12
CA LEU A 359 32.55 -4.04 11.89
C LEU A 359 33.93 -3.55 12.36
N ALA A 360 34.32 -2.31 12.02
CA ALA A 360 35.57 -1.71 12.45
C ALA A 360 35.64 -1.56 13.98
N ARG A 361 34.51 -1.20 14.62
CA ARG A 361 34.39 -1.12 16.09
C ARG A 361 34.63 -2.48 16.74
N GLN A 362 33.95 -3.53 16.27
CA GLN A 362 34.10 -4.88 16.81
C GLN A 362 35.49 -5.49 16.54
N LYS A 363 36.14 -5.13 15.42
CA LYS A 363 37.54 -5.50 15.12
C LYS A 363 38.60 -4.68 15.86
N GLY A 364 38.22 -3.65 16.63
CA GLY A 364 39.17 -2.78 17.33
C GLY A 364 40.03 -1.91 16.41
N GLN A 365 39.44 -1.37 15.34
CA GLN A 365 40.13 -0.54 14.33
C GLN A 365 39.76 0.96 14.47
N PRO A 366 40.33 1.70 15.44
CA PRO A 366 39.88 3.05 15.79
C PRO A 366 40.06 4.09 14.68
N LYS A 367 41.12 3.98 13.87
CA LYS A 367 41.37 4.92 12.75
C LYS A 367 40.31 4.79 11.67
N THR A 368 40.02 3.55 11.26
CA THR A 368 38.99 3.24 10.26
C THR A 368 37.61 3.64 10.78
N LEU A 369 37.30 3.33 12.04
CA LEU A 369 36.05 3.73 12.68
C LEU A 369 35.86 5.24 12.67
N ALA A 370 36.87 6.02 13.11
CA ALA A 370 36.77 7.47 13.14
C ALA A 370 36.51 8.09 11.75
N ALA A 371 37.17 7.57 10.71
CA ALA A 371 36.93 8.00 9.33
C ALA A 371 35.48 7.72 8.91
N LEU A 372 34.99 6.49 9.13
CA LEU A 372 33.63 6.09 8.75
C LEU A 372 32.54 6.86 9.51
N LEU A 373 32.73 7.13 10.82
CA LEU A 373 31.77 7.91 11.60
C LEU A 373 31.58 9.32 11.03
N GLY A 374 32.64 9.93 10.50
CA GLY A 374 32.61 11.26 9.88
C GLY A 374 31.91 11.30 8.51
N GLU A 375 31.77 10.16 7.83
CA GLU A 375 31.08 10.06 6.54
C GLU A 375 29.58 9.79 6.67
N ILE A 376 29.13 9.32 7.84
CA ILE A 376 27.72 8.97 8.07
C ILE A 376 26.89 10.24 8.26
N ASP A 377 25.78 10.33 7.52
CA ASP A 377 24.76 11.36 7.74
C ASP A 377 23.79 10.92 8.85
N TRP A 378 24.13 11.27 10.10
CA TRP A 378 23.37 10.94 11.31
C TRP A 378 22.02 11.66 11.43
N GLN A 379 21.75 12.64 10.58
CA GLN A 379 20.48 13.38 10.57
C GLN A 379 19.37 12.60 9.86
N GLN A 380 19.72 11.57 9.08
CA GLN A 380 18.73 10.77 8.35
C GLN A 380 17.85 9.94 9.30
N PRO A 381 16.51 10.10 9.28
CA PRO A 381 15.62 9.41 10.22
C PRO A 381 15.74 7.88 10.20
N TRP A 382 15.90 7.29 9.02
CA TRP A 382 16.03 5.83 8.86
C TRP A 382 17.39 5.29 9.36
N ILE A 383 18.42 6.13 9.47
CA ILE A 383 19.67 5.73 10.13
C ILE A 383 19.43 5.60 11.63
N ARG A 384 18.70 6.56 12.22
CA ARG A 384 18.38 6.54 13.67
C ARG A 384 17.57 5.33 14.08
N GLU A 385 16.76 4.77 13.17
CA GLU A 385 16.05 3.51 13.42
C GLU A 385 16.99 2.33 13.75
N GLU A 386 18.26 2.36 13.31
CA GLU A 386 19.23 1.29 13.59
C GLU A 386 19.81 1.33 15.01
N LYS A 387 19.53 2.38 15.79
CA LYS A 387 20.03 2.53 17.17
C LYS A 387 19.77 1.29 18.05
N PRO A 388 18.57 0.67 18.06
CA PRO A 388 18.36 -0.55 18.81
C PRO A 388 19.22 -1.70 18.31
N CYS A 389 19.59 -1.79 17.03
CA CYS A 389 20.47 -2.87 16.56
C CYS A 389 21.93 -2.65 16.96
N LEU A 390 22.38 -1.39 17.01
CA LEU A 390 23.78 -0.99 17.06
C LEU A 390 24.08 -0.06 18.26
N GLU A 391 23.52 -0.37 19.43
CA GLU A 391 23.54 0.51 20.61
C GLU A 391 24.94 1.03 20.96
N ALA A 392 25.96 0.17 20.90
CA ALA A 392 27.34 0.54 21.22
C ALA A 392 27.93 1.55 20.22
N LEU A 393 27.62 1.41 18.92
CA LEU A 393 28.06 2.35 17.89
C LEU A 393 27.37 3.71 18.04
N PHE A 394 26.06 3.70 18.28
CA PHE A 394 25.28 4.92 18.48
C PHE A 394 25.72 5.65 19.74
N THR A 395 25.96 4.94 20.84
CA THR A 395 26.50 5.53 22.09
C THR A 395 27.85 6.20 21.84
N LEU A 396 28.74 5.56 21.08
CA LEU A 396 30.03 6.16 20.73
C LEU A 396 29.87 7.42 19.87
N ALA A 397 28.96 7.39 18.90
CA ALA A 397 28.69 8.53 18.05
C ALA A 397 28.04 9.69 18.83
N GLU A 398 27.20 9.41 19.82
CA GLU A 398 26.67 10.41 20.78
C GLU A 398 27.81 11.04 21.60
N GLN A 399 28.71 10.23 22.15
CA GLN A 399 29.87 10.71 22.93
C GLN A 399 30.83 11.58 22.11
N GLN A 400 30.92 11.33 20.80
CA GLN A 400 31.76 12.10 19.88
C GLN A 400 31.04 13.31 19.26
N GLY A 401 29.78 13.55 19.62
CA GLY A 401 29.01 14.73 19.19
C GLY A 401 28.44 14.63 17.77
N TYR A 402 28.38 13.43 17.17
CA TYR A 402 27.74 13.23 15.86
C TYR A 402 26.21 13.27 15.92
N LEU A 403 25.63 12.89 17.05
CA LEU A 403 24.19 12.92 17.30
C LEU A 403 23.89 13.33 18.75
N GLU A 404 22.73 13.93 18.94
CA GLU A 404 22.23 14.20 20.29
C GLU A 404 21.72 12.91 20.94
N PRO A 405 21.96 12.71 22.25
CA PRO A 405 21.41 11.59 22.99
C PRO A 405 19.89 11.54 22.85
N GLN A 406 19.38 10.42 22.32
CA GLN A 406 17.95 10.17 22.25
C GLN A 406 17.50 9.29 23.41
N GLU A 407 16.41 9.67 24.07
CA GLU A 407 15.76 8.81 25.07
C GLU A 407 15.31 7.49 24.44
N PRO A 408 15.49 6.35 25.13
CA PRO A 408 15.03 5.07 24.63
C PRO A 408 13.49 5.06 24.54
N ARG A 409 12.96 4.85 23.33
CA ARG A 409 11.53 4.59 23.14
C ARG A 409 11.20 3.23 23.73
N LYS A 410 10.60 3.22 24.92
CA LYS A 410 9.90 2.07 25.49
C LYS A 410 8.44 2.44 25.57
N GLU A 411 7.64 1.96 24.64
CA GLU A 411 6.19 2.16 24.72
C GLU A 411 5.53 0.80 24.56
N ALA A 412 5.09 0.24 25.69
CA ALA A 412 4.12 -0.83 25.66
C ALA A 412 2.92 -0.35 24.84
N LEU A 413 2.32 -1.23 24.04
CA LEU A 413 1.11 -0.89 23.31
C LEU A 413 0.02 -0.52 24.31
N VAL A 414 -0.49 0.70 24.24
CA VAL A 414 -1.64 1.17 25.03
C VAL A 414 -2.88 0.96 24.18
N VAL A 415 -3.81 0.13 24.65
CA VAL A 415 -5.09 -0.09 24.01
C VAL A 415 -6.16 0.58 24.83
N GLU A 416 -6.74 1.63 24.28
CA GLU A 416 -7.86 2.36 24.87
C GLU A 416 -9.17 1.84 24.28
N VAL A 417 -10.09 1.41 25.13
CA VAL A 417 -11.41 0.89 24.77
C VAL A 417 -12.46 1.74 25.45
N GLN A 418 -13.23 2.46 24.64
CA GLN A 418 -14.38 3.26 25.08
C GLN A 418 -15.66 2.51 24.73
N ALA A 419 -16.27 1.83 25.69
CA ALA A 419 -17.53 1.11 25.52
C ALA A 419 -18.75 1.91 26.01
N SER A 420 -18.55 3.05 26.68
CA SER A 420 -19.62 3.97 27.05
C SER A 420 -20.15 4.72 25.82
N GLY A 421 -21.18 4.17 25.19
CA GLY A 421 -21.74 4.68 23.93
C GLY A 421 -21.41 3.77 22.74
N VAL A 422 -21.23 4.35 21.55
CA VAL A 422 -20.74 3.62 20.37
C VAL A 422 -19.27 3.26 20.60
N LEU A 423 -18.93 1.98 20.48
CA LEU A 423 -17.58 1.48 20.76
C LEU A 423 -16.52 2.21 19.94
N GLN A 424 -15.48 2.72 20.63
CA GLN A 424 -14.26 3.22 20.01
C GLN A 424 -13.05 2.46 20.58
N VAL A 425 -12.12 2.07 19.71
CA VAL A 425 -10.90 1.40 20.11
C VAL A 425 -9.71 2.10 19.49
N ARG A 426 -8.71 2.42 20.31
CA ARG A 426 -7.47 3.06 19.89
C ARG A 426 -6.28 2.25 20.37
N VAL A 427 -5.22 2.25 19.56
CA VAL A 427 -3.90 1.74 19.93
C VAL A 427 -2.91 2.88 19.86
N ASN A 428 -2.28 3.20 20.98
CA ASN A 428 -1.40 4.36 21.14
C ASN A 428 -2.07 5.65 20.62
N GLY A 429 -3.28 5.93 21.13
CA GLY A 429 -4.08 7.11 20.78
C GLY A 429 -4.70 7.12 19.38
N ARG A 430 -4.50 6.07 18.55
CA ARG A 430 -4.95 6.05 17.13
C ARG A 430 -6.01 4.99 16.88
N GLU A 431 -7.09 5.37 16.21
CA GLU A 431 -8.21 4.47 15.95
C GLU A 431 -7.81 3.25 15.10
N VAL A 432 -8.33 2.09 15.48
CA VAL A 432 -8.15 0.85 14.72
C VAL A 432 -9.39 0.54 13.88
N PRO A 433 -9.24 -0.15 12.73
CA PRO A 433 -10.37 -0.50 11.85
C PRO A 433 -11.20 -1.66 12.41
N LEU A 434 -11.77 -1.48 13.61
CA LEU A 434 -12.69 -2.42 14.25
C LEU A 434 -14.12 -1.87 14.16
N SER A 435 -15.01 -2.58 13.46
CA SER A 435 -16.42 -2.19 13.36
C SER A 435 -17.07 -2.21 14.75
N PRO A 436 -17.66 -1.09 15.23
CA PRO A 436 -18.22 -0.97 16.57
C PRO A 436 -19.33 -1.98 16.88
N THR A 437 -20.10 -2.38 15.87
CA THR A 437 -21.23 -3.31 16.01
C THR A 437 -20.89 -4.75 15.66
N SER A 438 -19.61 -5.07 15.48
CA SER A 438 -19.18 -6.41 15.10
C SER A 438 -19.07 -7.35 16.29
N ARG A 439 -19.24 -8.65 16.05
CA ARG A 439 -18.94 -9.69 17.06
C ARG A 439 -17.48 -9.66 17.54
N ALA A 440 -16.54 -9.16 16.73
CA ALA A 440 -15.15 -8.98 17.15
C ALA A 440 -15.02 -7.87 18.21
N ALA A 441 -15.81 -6.81 18.07
CA ALA A 441 -15.97 -5.76 19.07
C ALA A 441 -16.60 -6.29 20.36
N GLU A 442 -17.68 -7.10 20.26
CA GLU A 442 -18.27 -7.73 21.44
C GLU A 442 -17.28 -8.64 22.17
N ILE A 443 -16.50 -9.48 21.46
CA ILE A 443 -15.48 -10.33 22.08
C ILE A 443 -14.48 -9.51 22.89
N LEU A 444 -13.99 -8.40 22.35
CA LEU A 444 -13.04 -7.54 23.05
C LEU A 444 -13.62 -7.04 24.38
N VAL A 445 -14.84 -6.52 24.35
CA VAL A 445 -15.47 -5.96 25.55
C VAL A 445 -15.86 -7.06 26.54
N LEU A 446 -16.38 -8.20 26.08
CA LEU A 446 -16.63 -9.37 26.93
C LEU A 446 -15.37 -9.83 27.66
N LEU A 447 -14.22 -9.88 26.98
CA LEU A 447 -12.96 -10.22 27.63
C LEU A 447 -12.60 -9.20 28.71
N LEU A 448 -12.76 -7.89 28.43
CA LEU A 448 -12.48 -6.82 29.41
C LEU A 448 -13.40 -6.86 30.63
N GLU A 449 -14.71 -7.08 30.44
CA GLU A 449 -15.68 -7.26 31.53
C GLU A 449 -15.31 -8.45 32.43
N HIS A 450 -14.63 -9.45 31.89
CA HIS A 450 -14.14 -10.63 32.64
C HIS A 450 -12.66 -10.52 33.04
N GLY A 451 -12.13 -9.30 33.23
CA GLY A 451 -10.77 -9.08 33.72
C GLY A 451 -9.66 -9.38 32.70
N GLY A 452 -10.00 -9.40 31.42
CA GLY A 452 -9.10 -9.65 30.29
C GLY A 452 -9.02 -11.11 29.84
N GLU A 453 -9.80 -12.02 30.42
CA GLU A 453 -9.84 -13.43 30.02
C GLU A 453 -11.24 -14.05 30.09
N SER A 454 -11.54 -15.01 29.22
CA SER A 454 -12.80 -15.75 29.25
C SER A 454 -12.65 -17.13 28.60
N THR A 455 -13.42 -18.10 29.08
CA THR A 455 -13.42 -19.45 28.49
C THR A 455 -14.11 -19.44 27.13
N LEU A 456 -13.72 -20.36 26.25
CA LEU A 456 -14.40 -20.52 24.96
C LEU A 456 -15.90 -20.82 25.14
N ASP A 457 -16.26 -21.59 26.17
CA ASP A 457 -17.67 -21.92 26.46
C ASP A 457 -18.47 -20.68 26.86
N ALA A 458 -17.94 -19.83 27.75
CA ALA A 458 -18.59 -18.58 28.12
C ALA A 458 -18.75 -17.63 26.93
N LEU A 459 -17.72 -17.51 26.09
CA LEU A 459 -17.80 -16.71 24.86
C LEU A 459 -18.88 -17.24 23.90
N MET A 460 -19.02 -18.57 23.77
CA MET A 460 -20.08 -19.18 22.96
C MET A 460 -21.46 -18.89 23.53
N ASP A 461 -21.63 -19.05 24.84
CA ASP A 461 -22.92 -18.88 25.52
C ASP A 461 -23.42 -17.43 25.39
N HIS A 462 -22.55 -16.43 25.52
CA HIS A 462 -22.95 -15.03 25.38
C HIS A 462 -23.16 -14.58 23.92
N LEU A 463 -22.32 -15.04 22.99
CA LEU A 463 -22.33 -14.52 21.60
C LEU A 463 -23.21 -15.32 20.65
N PHE A 464 -23.42 -16.61 20.94
CA PHE A 464 -24.18 -17.55 20.11
C PHE A 464 -25.14 -18.41 20.96
N PRO A 465 -26.01 -17.81 21.80
CA PRO A 465 -26.88 -18.55 22.71
C PRO A 465 -27.87 -19.46 21.97
N GLU A 466 -28.28 -19.08 20.75
CA GLU A 466 -29.22 -19.83 19.91
C GLU A 466 -28.58 -21.07 19.25
N GLU A 467 -27.25 -21.19 19.25
CA GLU A 467 -26.56 -22.28 18.56
C GLU A 467 -26.37 -23.48 19.50
N THR A 468 -27.23 -24.48 19.33
CA THR A 468 -27.19 -25.71 20.14
C THR A 468 -26.00 -26.62 19.79
N ASP A 469 -25.45 -26.51 18.57
CA ASP A 469 -24.25 -27.26 18.18
C ASP A 469 -22.98 -26.53 18.63
N ARG A 470 -22.37 -27.03 19.71
CA ARG A 470 -21.12 -26.52 20.28
C ARG A 470 -19.95 -26.49 19.28
N GLN A 471 -19.86 -27.44 18.34
CA GLN A 471 -18.80 -27.41 17.33
C GLN A 471 -19.03 -26.29 16.33
N LYS A 472 -20.28 -26.05 15.94
CA LYS A 472 -20.65 -24.97 15.03
C LYS A 472 -20.44 -23.60 15.67
N ALA A 473 -20.85 -23.41 16.93
CA ALA A 473 -20.59 -22.19 17.70
C ALA A 473 -19.07 -21.90 17.81
N ARG A 474 -18.26 -22.92 18.11
CA ARG A 474 -16.80 -22.80 18.16
C ARG A 474 -16.21 -22.33 16.83
N ARG A 475 -16.64 -22.91 15.71
CA ARG A 475 -16.19 -22.51 14.37
C ARG A 475 -16.63 -21.09 14.01
N ALA A 476 -17.80 -20.65 14.50
CA ALA A 476 -18.31 -19.30 14.28
C ALA A 476 -17.49 -18.21 15.00
N ILE A 477 -16.90 -18.50 16.17
CA ILE A 477 -16.07 -17.54 16.91
C ILE A 477 -14.73 -17.22 16.21
N TRP A 478 -14.08 -18.21 15.58
CA TRP A 478 -12.71 -18.06 15.09
C TRP A 478 -12.50 -16.90 14.09
N PRO A 479 -13.37 -16.68 13.09
CA PRO A 479 -13.26 -15.52 12.21
C PRO A 479 -13.36 -14.17 12.93
N HIS A 480 -14.07 -14.10 14.06
CA HIS A 480 -14.21 -12.88 14.86
C HIS A 480 -12.96 -12.61 15.69
N LEU A 481 -12.37 -13.65 16.30
CA LEU A 481 -11.06 -13.54 16.95
C LEU A 481 -9.96 -13.15 15.95
N GLY A 482 -10.02 -13.71 14.74
CA GLY A 482 -9.12 -13.33 13.64
C GLY A 482 -9.23 -11.84 13.29
N ARG A 483 -10.46 -11.34 13.12
CA ARG A 483 -10.74 -9.93 12.86
C ARG A 483 -10.29 -9.01 13.99
N LEU A 484 -10.48 -9.42 15.24
CA LEU A 484 -10.01 -8.65 16.40
C LEU A 484 -8.48 -8.51 16.39
N ARG A 485 -7.76 -9.63 16.16
CA ARG A 485 -6.29 -9.61 16.02
C ARG A 485 -5.81 -8.78 14.83
N GLU A 486 -6.53 -8.83 13.71
CA GLU A 486 -6.23 -8.03 12.51
C GLU A 486 -6.41 -6.53 12.78
N ALA A 487 -7.51 -6.14 13.46
CA ALA A 487 -7.78 -4.74 13.77
C ALA A 487 -6.75 -4.16 14.76
N LEU A 488 -6.49 -4.88 15.87
CA LEU A 488 -5.47 -4.47 16.85
C LEU A 488 -4.07 -4.50 16.23
N GLY A 489 -3.84 -5.45 15.33
CA GLY A 489 -2.66 -5.51 14.49
C GLY A 489 -1.56 -6.40 15.03
N TRP A 490 -1.76 -7.27 16.02
CA TRP A 490 -0.78 -8.30 16.37
C TRP A 490 -1.44 -9.59 16.83
N ALA A 491 -0.79 -10.73 16.56
CA ALA A 491 -1.41 -12.05 16.76
C ALA A 491 -1.67 -12.37 18.25
N GLN A 492 -0.75 -11.96 19.12
CA GLN A 492 -0.82 -12.17 20.57
C GLN A 492 -1.81 -11.24 21.27
N SER A 493 -2.42 -10.27 20.57
CA SER A 493 -3.43 -9.36 21.15
C SER A 493 -4.54 -10.12 21.86
N VAL A 494 -4.89 -11.30 21.33
CA VAL A 494 -5.72 -12.30 22.01
C VAL A 494 -5.02 -13.65 21.90
N GLU A 495 -4.58 -14.21 23.01
CA GLU A 495 -3.96 -15.54 23.08
C GLU A 495 -5.01 -16.61 23.40
N ALA A 496 -4.80 -17.84 22.90
CA ALA A 496 -5.57 -19.00 23.32
C ALA A 496 -4.68 -19.92 24.17
N ARG A 497 -5.06 -20.20 25.41
CA ARG A 497 -4.34 -21.09 26.33
C ARG A 497 -5.34 -22.02 27.02
N GLY A 498 -5.23 -23.32 26.79
CA GLY A 498 -6.03 -24.32 27.52
C GLY A 498 -7.54 -24.20 27.39
N GLY A 499 -8.06 -23.64 26.29
CA GLY A 499 -9.50 -23.40 26.10
C GLY A 499 -9.98 -22.02 26.57
N THR A 500 -9.09 -21.22 27.18
CA THR A 500 -9.34 -19.83 27.58
C THR A 500 -8.72 -18.87 26.57
N TYR A 501 -9.42 -17.78 26.29
CA TYR A 501 -8.88 -16.65 25.53
C TYR A 501 -8.53 -15.51 26.48
N ARG A 502 -7.37 -14.90 26.27
CA ARG A 502 -6.85 -13.83 27.12
C ARG A 502 -6.23 -12.71 26.30
N LEU A 503 -6.45 -11.47 26.71
CA LEU A 503 -5.81 -10.29 26.14
C LEU A 503 -4.30 -10.27 26.44
N ASP A 504 -3.49 -9.71 25.54
CA ASP A 504 -2.02 -9.67 25.72
C ASP A 504 -1.65 -8.93 27.01
N PRO A 505 -1.04 -9.58 28.02
CA PRO A 505 -0.70 -8.94 29.29
C PRO A 505 0.49 -7.96 29.15
N ARG A 506 1.18 -7.96 28.00
CA ARG A 506 2.29 -7.02 27.73
C ARG A 506 1.78 -5.68 27.22
N ALA A 507 0.52 -5.61 26.77
CA ALA A 507 -0.13 -4.38 26.40
C ALA A 507 -0.83 -3.77 27.63
N GLN A 508 -0.89 -2.44 27.69
CA GLN A 508 -1.67 -1.72 28.69
C GLN A 508 -3.11 -1.56 28.19
N TRP A 509 -4.06 -2.18 28.87
CA TRP A 509 -5.48 -2.08 28.51
C TRP A 509 -6.17 -1.03 29.38
N ILE A 510 -6.64 0.04 28.74
CA ILE A 510 -7.42 1.11 29.36
C ILE A 510 -8.87 0.92 28.93
N TYR A 511 -9.74 0.65 29.89
CA TYR A 511 -11.16 0.41 29.65
C TYR A 511 -11.99 1.42 30.43
N ASP A 512 -12.80 2.20 29.73
CA ASP A 512 -13.50 3.37 30.29
C ASP A 512 -14.50 3.00 31.39
N LEU A 513 -15.16 1.84 31.31
CA LEU A 513 -16.11 1.38 32.35
C LEU A 513 -15.44 0.91 33.65
N HIS A 514 -14.11 0.83 33.72
CA HIS A 514 -13.43 0.73 35.02
C HIS A 514 -13.63 2.00 35.87
N ASP A 515 -13.89 3.16 35.25
CA ASP A 515 -14.21 4.40 35.96
C ASP A 515 -15.68 4.40 36.43
N PRO A 516 -15.95 4.46 37.75
CA PRO A 516 -17.30 4.54 38.28
C PRO A 516 -18.12 5.73 37.76
N GLN A 517 -17.49 6.87 37.42
CA GLN A 517 -18.20 8.04 36.89
C GLN A 517 -18.74 7.80 35.48
N VAL A 518 -18.04 7.00 34.68
CA VAL A 518 -18.46 6.63 33.32
C VAL A 518 -19.61 5.62 33.39
N ARG A 519 -19.52 4.62 34.28
CA ARG A 519 -20.60 3.66 34.53
C ARG A 519 -21.92 4.34 34.90
N ARG A 520 -21.84 5.43 35.69
CA ARG A 520 -23.00 6.24 36.08
C ARG A 520 -23.73 6.95 34.94
N ARG A 521 -23.28 6.82 33.69
CA ARG A 521 -24.01 7.31 32.52
C ARG A 521 -25.02 6.29 31.97
N GLY A 522 -24.95 5.03 32.40
CA GLY A 522 -25.86 3.95 31.97
C GLY A 522 -25.73 3.55 30.49
N LYS A 523 -24.75 4.09 29.76
CA LYS A 523 -24.53 3.81 28.34
C LYS A 523 -23.51 2.71 28.15
N PHE A 524 -23.82 1.75 27.28
CA PHE A 524 -22.94 0.62 26.99
C PHE A 524 -23.17 0.06 25.57
N LEU A 525 -22.12 -0.01 24.75
CA LEU A 525 -22.10 -0.62 23.42
C LEU A 525 -23.32 -0.28 22.54
N GLU A 526 -23.63 1.01 22.38
CA GLU A 526 -24.77 1.50 21.59
C GLU A 526 -24.74 0.92 20.16
N GLY A 527 -25.90 0.45 19.70
CA GLY A 527 -26.06 -0.21 18.40
C GLY A 527 -25.85 -1.73 18.42
N ILE A 528 -25.41 -2.31 19.54
CA ILE A 528 -25.39 -3.77 19.77
C ILE A 528 -26.62 -4.18 20.59
N PHE A 529 -27.25 -5.28 20.17
CA PHE A 529 -28.53 -5.78 20.70
C PHE A 529 -28.47 -7.24 21.18
N SER A 530 -27.28 -7.79 21.42
CA SER A 530 -27.15 -9.12 22.01
C SER A 530 -27.65 -9.15 23.45
N ASN A 531 -28.13 -10.31 23.91
CA ASN A 531 -28.75 -10.47 25.22
C ASN A 531 -27.83 -10.00 26.35
N TRP A 532 -26.57 -10.44 26.35
CA TRP A 532 -25.59 -10.05 27.37
C TRP A 532 -25.34 -8.53 27.43
N VAL A 533 -25.41 -7.82 26.28
CA VAL A 533 -25.28 -6.35 26.25
C VAL A 533 -26.51 -5.69 26.87
N GLN A 534 -27.71 -6.24 26.67
CA GLN A 534 -28.92 -5.71 27.31
C GLN A 534 -28.89 -5.95 28.82
N GLU A 535 -28.56 -7.17 29.24
CA GLU A 535 -28.39 -7.53 30.65
C GLU A 535 -27.38 -6.59 31.33
N ARG A 536 -26.22 -6.37 30.71
CA ARG A 536 -25.21 -5.45 31.27
C ARG A 536 -25.66 -4.00 31.32
N ARG A 537 -26.49 -3.54 30.37
CA ARG A 537 -27.10 -2.19 30.44
C ARG A 537 -28.07 -2.08 31.62
N GLU A 538 -28.88 -3.10 31.85
CA GLU A 538 -29.80 -3.14 32.99
C GLU A 538 -29.04 -3.12 34.31
N GLU A 539 -27.96 -3.89 34.45
CA GLU A 539 -27.07 -3.84 35.62
C GLU A 539 -26.50 -2.44 35.85
N LEU A 540 -25.97 -1.80 34.79
CA LEU A 540 -25.44 -0.44 34.88
C LEU A 540 -26.50 0.61 35.25
N LEU A 541 -27.77 0.38 34.89
CA LEU A 541 -28.89 1.22 35.32
C LEU A 541 -29.24 0.98 36.79
N CYS A 542 -29.21 -0.26 37.26
CA CYS A 542 -29.40 -0.58 38.68
C CYS A 542 -28.27 -0.03 39.56
N GLU A 543 -27.03 0.05 39.05
CA GLU A 543 -25.89 0.69 39.75
C GLU A 543 -26.07 2.21 39.96
N LEU A 544 -27.08 2.84 39.33
CA LEU A 544 -27.43 4.26 39.50
C LEU A 544 -28.38 4.55 40.65
N GLU A 545 -29.18 3.55 41.03
CA GLU A 545 -30.16 3.62 42.12
C GLU A 545 -29.48 3.41 43.48
#